data_AF-C7DF46-F1
#
_entry.id   AF-C7DF46-F1
#
_cell.length_a   1.000
_cell.length_b   1.000
_cell.length_c   1.000
_cell.angle_alpha   90.00
_cell.angle_beta   90.00
_cell.angle_gamma   90.00
#
_symmetry.space_group_name_H-M   'P 1'
#
loop_
_entity.id
_entity.type
_entity.pdbx_description
1 polymer ?
#
loop_
_entity_poly.entity_id
_entity_poly.type
_entity_poly.pdbx_seq_one_letter_code
_entity_poly.pdbx_strand_id
1 'polypeptide(L)'
;MNENRLAALADLTDLDFQIERSRLAALKKREDELKNMLDNLQDQLKERTQQLLGDVDLACLAGVDIQWQKWIEIQKREINFELATIRVESHEQTRRVAFKFGRNQVAKQIAGN
;
A
#
# COMPACT_ATOMS: atom_id res chain seq x y z
N MET A 1 17.25 -0.29 41.18
CA MET A 1 18.05 -0.77 40.02
C MET A 1 17.23 -1.68 39.09
N ASN A 2 16.34 -2.54 39.60
CA ASN A 2 15.44 -3.36 38.77
C ASN A 2 14.31 -2.56 38.12
N GLU A 3 13.69 -1.60 38.83
CA GLU A 3 12.64 -0.72 38.28
C GLU A 3 13.12 0.07 37.04
N ASN A 4 14.31 0.68 37.09
CA ASN A 4 14.89 1.37 35.93
C ASN A 4 15.12 0.45 34.72
N ARG A 5 15.40 -0.84 34.94
CA ARG A 5 15.57 -1.81 33.85
C ARG A 5 14.22 -2.22 33.24
N LEU A 6 13.19 -2.33 34.06
CA LEU A 6 11.82 -2.63 33.61
C LEU A 6 11.22 -1.44 32.85
N ALA A 7 11.42 -0.21 33.32
CA ALA A 7 11.04 1.00 32.61
C ALA A 7 11.75 1.11 31.25
N ALA A 8 13.07 0.91 31.21
CA ALA A 8 13.83 0.92 29.97
C ALA A 8 13.39 -0.19 28.98
N LEU A 9 12.99 -1.35 29.50
CA LEU A 9 12.42 -2.43 28.68
C LEU A 9 11.07 -2.02 28.07
N ALA A 10 10.19 -1.40 28.86
CA ALA A 10 8.91 -0.90 28.38
C ALA A 10 9.11 0.13 27.24
N ASP A 11 10.00 1.11 27.44
CA ASP A 11 10.33 2.12 26.44
C ASP A 11 10.88 1.49 25.14
N LEU A 12 11.79 0.52 25.26
CA LEU A 12 12.36 -0.17 24.11
C LEU A 12 11.30 -0.93 23.32
N THR A 13 10.40 -1.64 24.02
CA THR A 13 9.31 -2.37 23.36
C THR A 13 8.26 -1.44 22.75
N ASP A 14 8.07 -0.24 23.31
CA ASP A 14 7.21 0.77 22.73
C ASP A 14 7.78 1.31 21.42
N LEU A 15 9.07 1.67 21.42
CA LEU A 15 9.76 2.10 20.19
C LEU A 15 9.71 1.03 19.10
N ASP A 16 9.99 -0.23 19.43
CA ASP A 16 9.94 -1.35 18.49
C ASP A 16 8.52 -1.54 17.91
N PHE A 17 7.48 -1.42 18.75
CA PHE A 17 6.09 -1.42 18.30
C PHE A 17 5.77 -0.25 17.35
N GLN A 18 6.19 0.98 17.69
CA GLN A 18 5.95 2.16 16.85
C GLN A 18 6.66 2.07 15.49
N ILE A 19 7.86 1.50 15.44
CA ILE A 19 8.58 1.26 14.19
C ILE A 19 7.77 0.34 13.28
N GLU A 20 7.32 -0.82 13.80
CA GLU A 20 6.56 -1.76 12.98
C GLU A 20 5.20 -1.18 12.57
N ARG A 21 4.56 -0.38 13.43
CA ARG A 21 3.31 0.33 13.10
C ARG A 21 3.53 1.35 11.99
N SER A 22 4.64 2.08 12.02
CA SER A 22 4.98 3.09 10.99
C SER A 22 5.27 2.42 9.65
N ARG A 23 5.94 1.27 9.64
CA ARG A 23 6.13 0.47 8.42
C ARG A 23 4.82 0.01 7.81
N LEU A 24 3.88 -0.47 8.65
CA LEU A 24 2.54 -0.84 8.17
C LEU A 24 1.79 0.35 7.57
N ALA A 25 1.88 1.52 8.21
CA ALA A 25 1.27 2.74 7.69
C ALA A 25 1.87 3.16 6.33
N ALA A 26 3.17 3.02 6.15
CA ALA A 26 3.83 3.28 4.87
C ALA A 26 3.35 2.32 3.77
N LEU A 27 3.23 1.02 4.07
CA LEU A 27 2.69 0.03 3.13
C LEU A 27 1.24 0.34 2.75
N LYS A 28 0.41 0.74 3.72
CA LYS A 28 -0.99 1.13 3.47
C LYS A 28 -1.09 2.37 2.58
N LYS A 29 -0.26 3.38 2.85
CA LYS A 29 -0.18 4.57 2.00
C LYS A 29 0.18 4.20 0.56
N ARG A 30 1.17 3.31 0.37
CA ARG A 30 1.54 2.83 -0.96
C ARG A 30 0.42 2.05 -1.64
N GLU A 31 -0.31 1.21 -0.90
CA GLU A 31 -1.49 0.52 -1.41
C GLU A 31 -2.54 1.51 -1.95
N ASP A 32 -2.78 2.60 -1.23
CA ASP A 32 -3.76 3.62 -1.63
C ASP A 32 -3.28 4.45 -2.82
N GLU A 33 -1.99 4.78 -2.89
CA GLU A 33 -1.38 5.42 -4.07
C GLU A 33 -1.59 4.60 -5.34
N LEU A 34 -1.36 3.28 -5.28
CA LEU A 34 -1.53 2.38 -6.43
C LEU A 34 -3.01 2.22 -6.83
N LYS A 35 -3.93 2.21 -5.86
CA LYS A 35 -5.38 2.23 -6.16
C LYS A 35 -5.76 3.51 -6.90
N ASN A 36 -5.31 4.66 -6.42
CA ASN A 36 -5.55 5.94 -7.09
C ASN A 36 -4.97 5.96 -8.51
N MET A 37 -3.80 5.35 -8.73
CA MET A 37 -3.23 5.20 -10.07
C MET A 37 -4.12 4.36 -10.99
N LEU A 38 -4.69 3.25 -10.49
CA LEU A 38 -5.65 2.46 -11.27
C LEU A 38 -6.92 3.23 -11.61
N ASP A 39 -7.48 3.96 -10.63
CA ASP A 39 -8.70 4.73 -10.83
C ASP A 39 -8.47 5.84 -11.86
N ASN A 40 -7.34 6.57 -11.76
CA ASN A 40 -6.94 7.56 -12.75
C ASN A 40 -6.79 6.96 -14.16
N LEU A 41 -6.18 5.77 -14.28
CA LEU A 41 -6.07 5.08 -15.58
C LEU A 41 -7.45 4.68 -16.14
N GLN A 42 -8.40 4.31 -15.29
CA GLN A 42 -9.76 4.00 -15.71
C GLN A 42 -10.52 5.24 -16.16
N ASP A 43 -10.34 6.37 -15.48
CA ASP A 43 -11.00 7.63 -15.84
C ASP A 43 -10.44 8.22 -17.13
N GLN A 44 -9.12 8.18 -17.34
CA GLN A 44 -8.50 8.50 -18.63
C GLN A 44 -9.06 7.64 -19.77
N LEU A 45 -9.36 6.37 -19.49
CA LEU A 45 -9.95 5.47 -20.48
C LEU A 45 -11.36 5.94 -20.87
N LYS A 46 -12.21 6.26 -19.88
CA LYS A 46 -13.57 6.76 -20.11
C LYS A 46 -13.57 8.08 -20.89
N GLU A 47 -12.74 9.03 -20.48
CA GLU A 47 -12.63 10.34 -21.14
C GLU A 47 -12.23 10.19 -22.60
N ARG A 48 -11.24 9.34 -22.89
CA ARG A 48 -10.83 9.09 -24.27
C ARG A 48 -11.93 8.41 -25.08
N THR A 49 -12.60 7.39 -24.55
CA THR A 49 -13.74 6.75 -25.24
C THR A 49 -14.83 7.75 -25.59
N GLN A 50 -15.11 8.72 -24.71
CA GLN A 50 -16.07 9.79 -24.98
C GLN A 50 -15.61 10.74 -26.09
N GLN A 51 -14.33 11.11 -26.12
CA GLN A 51 -13.76 11.98 -27.17
C GLN A 51 -13.78 11.31 -28.55
N LEU A 52 -13.57 9.99 -28.62
CA LEU A 52 -13.53 9.24 -29.86
C LEU A 52 -14.89 9.10 -30.57
N LEU A 53 -16.00 9.22 -29.84
CA LEU A 53 -17.36 9.19 -30.40
C LEU A 53 -17.72 10.48 -31.16
N GLY A 54 -16.86 11.51 -31.12
CA GLY A 54 -17.16 12.86 -31.61
C GLY A 54 -16.88 13.13 -33.09
N ASP A 55 -15.66 12.89 -33.61
CA ASP A 55 -15.26 13.54 -34.88
C ASP A 55 -13.93 13.05 -35.55
N VAL A 56 -13.60 11.75 -35.61
CA VAL A 56 -12.26 11.33 -36.09
C VAL A 56 -12.28 10.13 -37.06
N ASP A 57 -11.38 10.18 -38.03
CA ASP A 57 -11.08 9.13 -39.02
C ASP A 57 -10.76 7.77 -38.35
N LEU A 58 -11.73 6.85 -38.47
CA LEU A 58 -11.79 5.55 -37.82
C LEU A 58 -10.58 4.65 -38.12
N ALA A 59 -9.96 4.78 -39.29
CA ALA A 59 -8.84 3.93 -39.72
C ALA A 59 -7.51 4.32 -39.07
N CYS A 60 -7.24 5.63 -38.92
CA CYS A 60 -6.07 6.12 -38.20
C CYS A 60 -6.21 5.89 -36.69
N LEU A 61 -7.44 6.02 -36.18
CA LEU A 61 -7.79 5.71 -34.80
C LEU A 61 -7.62 4.25 -34.43
N ALA A 62 -8.06 3.31 -35.28
CA ALA A 62 -7.98 1.89 -34.97
C ALA A 62 -6.54 1.43 -34.66
N GLY A 63 -5.54 1.94 -35.41
CA GLY A 63 -4.13 1.60 -35.16
C GLY A 63 -3.54 2.24 -33.89
N VAL A 64 -3.85 3.51 -33.65
CA VAL A 64 -3.39 4.26 -32.46
C VAL A 64 -4.07 3.76 -31.19
N ASP A 65 -5.34 3.37 -31.28
CA ASP A 65 -6.13 2.83 -30.18
C ASP A 65 -5.59 1.47 -29.71
N ILE A 66 -5.16 0.58 -30.61
CA ILE A 66 -4.56 -0.72 -30.23
C ILE A 66 -3.26 -0.54 -29.42
N GLN A 67 -2.37 0.36 -29.82
CA GLN A 67 -1.12 0.59 -29.10
C GLN A 67 -1.37 1.21 -27.73
N TRP A 68 -2.33 2.14 -27.64
CA TRP A 68 -2.71 2.75 -26.38
C TRP A 68 -3.43 1.75 -25.45
N GLN A 69 -4.34 0.93 -25.96
CA GLN A 69 -4.97 -0.15 -25.19
C GLN A 69 -3.94 -1.13 -24.65
N LYS A 70 -2.98 -1.55 -25.47
CA LYS A 70 -1.87 -2.42 -25.05
C LYS A 70 -1.03 -1.77 -23.95
N TRP A 71 -0.75 -0.47 -24.07
CA TRP A 71 -0.05 0.28 -23.02
C TRP A 71 -0.86 0.29 -21.71
N ILE A 72 -2.17 0.56 -21.75
CA ILE A 72 -3.05 0.52 -20.58
C ILE A 72 -3.05 -0.87 -19.93
N GLU A 73 -3.11 -1.95 -20.71
CA GLU A 73 -3.08 -3.31 -20.19
C GLU A 73 -1.76 -3.64 -19.48
N ILE A 74 -0.63 -3.20 -20.05
CA ILE A 74 0.69 -3.34 -19.43
C ILE A 74 0.72 -2.59 -18.10
N GLN A 75 0.29 -1.33 -18.08
CA GLN A 75 0.26 -0.51 -16.87
C GLN A 75 -0.65 -1.10 -15.78
N LYS A 76 -1.85 -1.56 -16.14
CA LYS A 76 -2.75 -2.24 -15.20
C LYS A 76 -2.12 -3.50 -14.62
N ARG A 77 -1.43 -4.29 -15.46
CA ARG A 77 -0.77 -5.52 -15.01
C ARG A 77 0.35 -5.22 -14.02
N GLU A 78 1.19 -4.23 -14.31
CA GLU A 78 2.28 -3.80 -13.43
C GLU A 78 1.73 -3.32 -12.07
N ILE A 79 0.73 -2.43 -12.08
CA ILE A 79 0.14 -1.91 -10.84
C ILE A 79 -0.55 -3.02 -10.04
N ASN A 80 -1.27 -3.94 -10.68
CA ASN A 80 -1.91 -5.06 -10.00
C ASN A 80 -0.89 -6.01 -9.37
N PHE A 81 0.24 -6.25 -10.04
CA PHE A 81 1.32 -7.07 -9.49
C PHE A 81 1.95 -6.40 -8.26
N GLU A 82 2.22 -5.10 -8.32
CA GLU A 82 2.73 -4.34 -7.19
C GLU A 82 1.73 -4.33 -6.01
N LEU A 83 0.43 -4.14 -6.30
CA LEU A 83 -0.64 -4.23 -5.28
C LEU A 83 -0.70 -5.60 -4.62
N ALA A 84 -0.59 -6.69 -5.39
CA ALA A 84 -0.57 -8.04 -4.83
C ALA A 84 0.62 -8.22 -3.88
N THR A 85 1.80 -7.73 -4.28
CA THR A 85 3.03 -7.80 -3.48
C THR A 85 2.87 -7.02 -2.17
N ILE A 86 2.43 -5.77 -2.23
CA ILE A 86 2.22 -4.93 -1.04
C ILE A 86 1.16 -5.50 -0.11
N ARG A 87 0.11 -6.13 -0.64
CA ARG A 87 -0.91 -6.77 0.20
C ARG A 87 -0.34 -7.95 0.98
N VAL A 88 0.49 -8.78 0.36
CA VAL A 88 1.20 -9.86 1.06
C VAL A 88 2.12 -9.30 2.14
N GLU A 89 2.92 -8.29 1.80
CA GLU A 89 3.81 -7.63 2.76
C GLU A 89 3.05 -6.99 3.92
N SER A 90 1.93 -6.31 3.63
CA SER A 90 1.07 -5.68 4.64
C SER A 90 0.45 -6.71 5.59
N HIS A 91 0.06 -7.88 5.07
CA HIS A 91 -0.46 -8.96 5.88
C HIS A 91 0.60 -9.49 6.85
N GLU A 92 1.81 -9.77 6.36
CA GLU A 92 2.91 -10.19 7.22
C GLU A 92 3.33 -9.11 8.23
N GLN A 93 3.36 -7.86 7.80
CA GLN A 93 3.65 -6.73 8.67
C GLN A 93 2.61 -6.56 9.77
N THR A 94 1.32 -6.81 9.47
CA THR A 94 0.25 -6.79 10.48
C THR A 94 0.50 -7.83 11.57
N ARG A 95 0.96 -9.04 11.21
CA ARG A 95 1.32 -10.08 12.20
C ARG A 95 2.49 -9.64 13.08
N ARG A 96 3.50 -8.97 12.50
CA ARG A 96 4.63 -8.40 13.25
C ARG A 96 4.17 -7.33 14.22
N VAL A 97 3.34 -6.39 13.78
CA VAL A 97 2.76 -5.35 14.63
C VAL A 97 2.00 -5.95 15.81
N ALA A 98 1.14 -6.96 15.56
CA ALA A 98 0.39 -7.64 16.61
C ALA A 98 1.32 -8.31 17.65
N PHE A 99 2.37 -8.98 17.18
CA PHE A 99 3.35 -9.60 18.07
C PHE A 99 4.11 -8.57 18.92
N LYS A 100 4.60 -7.48 18.31
CA LYS A 100 5.30 -6.41 19.04
C LYS A 100 4.38 -5.67 20.02
N PHE A 101 3.12 -5.46 19.64
CA PHE A 101 2.10 -4.92 20.52
C PHE A 101 1.94 -5.77 21.77
N GLY A 102 1.77 -7.09 21.62
CA GLY A 102 1.66 -8.01 22.76
C GLY A 102 2.88 -7.93 23.69
N ARG A 103 4.10 -7.91 23.12
CA ARG A 103 5.33 -7.74 23.91
C ARG A 103 5.37 -6.41 24.68
N ASN A 104 4.97 -5.32 24.04
CA ASN A 104 4.88 -4.00 24.66
C ASN A 104 3.86 -3.99 25.82
N GLN A 105 2.68 -4.60 25.63
CA GLN A 105 1.68 -4.73 26.70
C GLN A 105 2.22 -5.48 27.92
N VAL A 106 2.90 -6.61 27.70
CA VAL A 106 3.53 -7.37 28.80
C VAL A 106 4.62 -6.57 29.49
N ALA A 107 5.50 -5.90 28.73
CA ALA A 107 6.57 -5.09 29.31
C ALA A 107 6.01 -3.95 30.18
N LYS A 108 4.96 -3.27 29.71
CA LYS A 108 4.25 -2.23 30.49
C LYS A 108 3.58 -2.81 31.73
N GLN A 109 2.97 -3.98 31.65
CA GLN A 109 2.33 -4.62 32.79
C GLN A 109 3.34 -5.02 33.88
N ILE A 110 4.53 -5.50 33.50
CA ILE A 110 5.58 -5.88 34.45
C ILE A 110 6.29 -4.65 35.02
N ALA A 111 6.40 -3.55 34.25
CA ALA A 111 7.02 -2.31 34.71
C ALA A 111 6.09 -1.41 35.55
N GLY A 112 4.77 -1.60 35.45
CA GLY A 112 3.74 -0.86 36.18
C GLY A 112 3.28 -1.51 37.50
N ASN A 113 3.91 -2.61 37.90
CA ASN A 113 3.87 -3.20 39.25
C ASN A 113 5.16 -2.85 39.99
#